data_AF-A0A1G4S9X3-F1
#
_entry.id   AF-A0A1G4S9X3-F1
#
_cell.length_a   1.000
_cell.length_b   1.000
_cell.length_c   1.000
_cell.angle_alpha   90.00
_cell.angle_beta   90.00
_cell.angle_gamma   90.00
#
_symmetry.space_group_name_H-M   'P 1'
#
loop_
_entity.id
_entity.type
_entity.pdbx_description
1 polymer ?
#
loop_
_entity_poly.entity_id
_entity_poly.type
_entity_poly.pdbx_seq_one_letter_code
_entity_poly.pdbx_strand_id
1 'polypeptide(L)'
;MMKIQADAITCIDNEGIKYISNTGKEELLRFEQCNENYKKQQLGREGMKQDDMYAIGKSKCVGVRDITAKPPFIGLYSEPRCKIEFESEEEFSIYRNKIDDFGWTTLDLS
;
A
#
# COMPACT_ATOMS: atom_id res chain seq x y z
N MET A 1 -5.83 1.34 -12.65
CA MET A 1 -4.81 1.08 -11.62
C MET A 1 -3.48 1.59 -12.15
N MET A 2 -2.86 2.52 -11.43
CA MET A 2 -1.54 3.08 -11.72
C MET A 2 -0.46 2.06 -11.37
N LYS A 3 0.58 1.99 -12.19
CA LYS A 3 1.76 1.15 -11.94
C LYS A 3 2.97 2.04 -11.69
N ILE A 4 3.73 1.72 -10.65
CA ILE A 4 5.00 2.35 -10.32
C ILE A 4 6.08 1.26 -10.38
N GLN A 5 7.18 1.55 -11.05
CA GLN A 5 8.38 0.71 -11.00
C GLN A 5 9.15 1.03 -9.72
N ALA A 6 9.76 0.04 -9.10
CA ALA A 6 10.48 0.23 -7.84
C ALA A 6 11.63 1.25 -7.97
N ASP A 7 12.30 1.32 -9.12
CA ASP A 7 13.37 2.27 -9.43
C ASP A 7 12.92 3.75 -9.46
N ALA A 8 11.63 4.00 -9.67
CA ALA A 8 11.05 5.34 -9.66
C ALA A 8 10.84 5.88 -8.24
N ILE A 9 10.95 5.04 -7.20
CA ILE A 9 10.74 5.42 -5.81
C ILE A 9 11.98 6.13 -5.27
N THR A 10 11.80 7.37 -4.83
CA THR A 10 12.89 8.21 -4.31
C THR A 10 13.02 8.12 -2.79
N CYS A 11 11.90 7.91 -2.09
CA CYS A 11 11.89 7.84 -0.62
C CYS A 11 10.67 7.07 -0.11
N ILE A 12 10.85 6.38 1.03
CA ILE A 12 9.74 5.87 1.86
C ILE A 12 9.98 6.41 3.26
N ASP A 13 9.01 7.15 3.78
CA ASP A 13 9.03 7.72 5.12
C ASP A 13 7.69 7.47 5.83
N ASN A 14 7.49 8.07 7.00
CA ASN A 14 6.24 7.87 7.77
C ASN A 14 4.99 8.43 7.07
N GLU A 15 5.15 9.37 6.16
CA GLU A 15 4.08 10.07 5.44
C GLU A 15 3.61 9.21 4.26
N GLY A 16 4.55 8.55 3.57
CA GLY A 16 4.23 7.80 2.38
C GLY A 16 5.41 7.36 1.53
N ILE A 17 5.11 7.14 0.25
CA ILE A 17 6.08 6.80 -0.80
C ILE A 17 6.20 7.96 -1.77
N LYS A 18 7.40 8.53 -1.89
CA LYS A 18 7.74 9.53 -2.90
C LYS A 18 8.29 8.83 -4.13
N TYR A 19 7.84 9.24 -5.31
CA TYR A 19 8.26 8.65 -6.57
C TYR A 19 8.27 9.67 -7.70
N ILE A 20 9.07 9.42 -8.73
CA ILE A 20 9.04 10.22 -9.96
C ILE A 20 7.94 9.66 -10.88
N SER A 21 6.93 10.49 -11.18
CA SER A 21 5.84 10.10 -12.07
C SER A 21 6.26 10.09 -13.53
N ASN A 22 5.39 9.58 -14.40
CA ASN A 22 5.61 9.57 -15.85
C ASN A 22 5.77 10.97 -16.46
N THR A 23 5.40 12.03 -15.74
CA THR A 23 5.61 13.42 -16.14
C THR A 23 6.97 13.97 -15.71
N GLY A 24 7.79 13.18 -15.02
CA GLY A 24 9.08 13.59 -14.45
C GLY A 24 8.96 14.41 -13.18
N LYS A 25 7.77 14.49 -12.57
CA LYS A 25 7.54 15.21 -11.31
C LYS A 25 7.59 14.26 -10.13
N GLU A 26 8.08 14.74 -9.00
CA GLU A 26 7.97 14.00 -7.74
C GLU A 26 6.53 14.07 -7.22
N GLU A 27 5.96 12.90 -6.94
CA GLU A 27 4.61 12.72 -6.39
C GLU A 27 4.69 11.89 -5.12
N LEU A 28 3.65 11.99 -4.28
CA LEU A 28 3.58 11.35 -2.98
C LEU A 28 2.31 10.52 -2.83
N LEU A 29 2.47 9.22 -2.58
CA LEU A 29 1.41 8.35 -2.11
C LEU A 29 1.35 8.38 -0.59
N ARG A 30 0.34 9.06 -0.04
CA ARG A 30 0.14 9.22 1.41
C ARG A 30 -0.42 7.95 2.04
N PHE A 31 0.25 7.42 3.05
CA PHE A 31 -0.20 6.22 3.77
C PHE A 31 -1.51 6.45 4.52
N GLU A 32 -1.68 7.61 5.14
CA GLU A 32 -2.93 7.98 5.81
C GLU A 32 -4.12 7.95 4.85
N GLN A 33 -3.98 8.56 3.66
CA GLN A 33 -5.03 8.53 2.64
C GLN A 33 -5.35 7.09 2.17
N CYS A 34 -4.31 6.26 2.03
CA CYS A 34 -4.50 4.85 1.69
C CYS A 34 -5.26 4.10 2.80
N ASN A 35 -4.94 4.36 4.07
CA ASN A 35 -5.63 3.75 5.20
C ASN A 35 -7.10 4.18 5.28
N GLU A 36 -7.41 5.45 5.05
CA GLU A 36 -8.79 5.93 4.97
C GLU A 36 -9.58 5.23 3.86
N ASN A 37 -8.97 5.09 2.68
CA ASN A 37 -9.60 4.42 1.54
C ASN A 37 -9.83 2.93 1.80
N TYR A 38 -8.88 2.26 2.46
CA TYR A 38 -9.05 0.90 2.97
C TYR A 38 -10.26 0.82 3.91
N LYS A 39 -10.31 1.68 4.93
CA LYS A 39 -11.39 1.72 5.93
C LYS A 39 -12.74 1.97 5.26
N LYS A 40 -12.85 2.95 4.36
CA LYS A 40 -14.07 3.23 3.59
C LYS A 40 -14.54 2.01 2.80
N GLN A 41 -13.62 1.33 2.11
CA GLN A 41 -13.96 0.14 1.35
C GLN A 41 -14.44 -1.02 2.24
N GLN A 42 -13.79 -1.23 3.39
CA GLN A 42 -14.21 -2.29 4.32
C GLN A 42 -15.55 -1.97 4.96
N LEU A 43 -15.76 -0.71 5.39
CA LEU A 43 -17.00 -0.20 5.99
C LEU A 43 -18.21 -0.14 5.04
N GLY A 44 -17.98 -0.25 3.73
CA GLY A 44 -19.05 -0.35 2.73
C GLY A 44 -19.56 -1.77 2.47
N ARG A 45 -19.01 -2.81 3.13
CA ARG A 45 -19.44 -4.22 2.93
C ARG A 45 -20.72 -4.53 3.70
N GLU A 46 -21.62 -5.31 3.12
CA GLU A 46 -22.84 -5.74 3.81
C GLU A 46 -22.54 -6.68 4.98
N GLY A 47 -23.36 -6.62 6.03
CA GLY A 47 -23.29 -7.58 7.15
C GLY A 47 -22.23 -7.30 8.23
N MET A 48 -21.66 -6.10 8.28
CA MET A 48 -20.68 -5.72 9.31
C MET A 48 -21.27 -5.69 10.71
N LYS A 49 -20.54 -6.27 11.66
CA LYS A 49 -20.85 -6.17 13.08
C LYS A 49 -20.09 -5.01 13.72
N GLN A 50 -20.54 -4.58 14.90
CA GLN A 50 -19.90 -3.52 15.67
C GLN A 50 -18.41 -3.81 15.96
N ASP A 51 -18.08 -5.07 16.25
CA ASP A 51 -16.69 -5.50 16.50
C ASP A 51 -15.81 -5.37 15.26
N ASP A 52 -16.36 -5.66 14.07
CA ASP A 52 -15.65 -5.49 12.80
C ASP A 52 -15.36 -4.01 12.55
N MET A 53 -16.34 -3.13 12.79
CA MET A 53 -16.16 -1.68 12.65
C MET A 53 -15.06 -1.16 13.58
N TYR A 54 -15.03 -1.65 14.83
CA TYR A 54 -14.00 -1.29 15.80
C TYR A 54 -12.61 -1.77 15.36
N ALA A 55 -12.50 -3.01 14.87
CA ALA A 55 -11.25 -3.56 14.35
C ALA A 55 -10.75 -2.78 13.12
N ILE A 56 -11.65 -2.44 12.18
CA ILE A 56 -11.34 -1.63 11.00
C ILE A 56 -10.84 -0.24 11.43
N GLY A 57 -11.48 0.40 12.42
CA GLY A 57 -11.06 1.70 12.95
C GLY A 57 -9.62 1.73 13.45
N LYS A 58 -9.16 0.62 14.06
CA LYS A 58 -7.78 0.46 14.54
C LYS A 58 -6.77 -0.01 13.48
N SER A 59 -7.24 -0.49 12.34
CA SER A 59 -6.37 -1.03 11.29
C SER A 59 -5.38 0.01 10.78
N LYS A 60 -4.13 -0.42 10.61
CA LYS A 60 -3.02 0.31 9.96
C LYS A 60 -2.78 -0.16 8.53
N CYS A 61 -3.72 -0.90 7.95
CA CYS A 61 -3.61 -1.39 6.59
C CYS A 61 -3.61 -0.21 5.59
N VAL A 62 -2.58 -0.14 4.76
CA VAL A 62 -2.43 0.84 3.67
C VAL A 62 -2.44 0.19 2.30
N GLY A 63 -2.35 -1.15 2.26
CA GLY A 63 -2.14 -1.88 1.02
C GLY A 63 -2.43 -3.38 1.13
N VAL A 64 -2.30 -4.04 -0.01
CA VAL A 64 -2.21 -5.49 -0.16
C VAL A 64 -0.83 -5.82 -0.70
N ARG A 65 -0.39 -7.07 -0.54
CA ARG A 65 0.85 -7.56 -1.12
C ARG A 65 0.71 -9.00 -1.56
N ASP A 66 1.52 -9.41 -2.52
CA ASP A 66 1.65 -10.80 -2.94
C ASP A 66 3.11 -11.03 -3.37
N ILE A 67 3.83 -11.80 -2.56
CA ILE A 67 5.23 -12.16 -2.84
C ILE A 67 5.33 -13.28 -3.88
N THR A 68 4.28 -14.10 -4.04
CA THR A 68 4.25 -15.27 -4.94
C THR A 68 3.80 -14.91 -6.36
N ALA A 69 3.25 -13.71 -6.54
CA ALA A 69 2.92 -13.16 -7.84
C ALA A 69 4.17 -13.06 -8.75
N LYS A 70 3.93 -13.05 -10.06
CA LYS A 70 4.99 -12.92 -11.08
C LYS A 70 4.71 -11.71 -11.97
N PRO A 71 5.26 -10.52 -11.68
CA PRO A 71 6.21 -10.20 -10.59
C PRO A 71 5.55 -10.02 -9.20
N PRO A 72 6.32 -10.17 -8.10
CA PRO A 72 5.88 -9.80 -6.75
C PRO A 72 5.42 -8.34 -6.69
N PHE A 73 4.48 -8.00 -5.81
CA PHE A 73 3.95 -6.63 -5.77
C PHE A 73 3.40 -6.18 -4.42
N ILE A 74 3.41 -4.86 -4.23
CA ILE A 74 2.66 -4.15 -3.18
C ILE A 74 1.64 -3.24 -3.85
N GLY A 75 0.36 -3.42 -3.54
CA GLY A 75 -0.73 -2.58 -4.02
C GLY A 75 -1.21 -1.64 -2.92
N LEU A 76 -1.24 -0.33 -3.16
CA LEU A 76 -1.71 0.66 -2.18
C LEU A 76 -3.18 1.05 -2.43
N TYR A 77 -3.91 1.31 -1.35
CA TYR A 77 -5.29 1.80 -1.38
C TYR A 77 -5.37 3.30 -1.77
N SER A 78 -4.50 3.80 -2.65
CA SER A 78 -4.56 5.17 -3.18
C SER A 78 -5.73 5.34 -4.17
N GLU A 79 -6.02 6.58 -4.56
CA GLU A 79 -6.96 6.90 -5.64
C GLU A 79 -6.26 7.78 -6.69
N PRO A 80 -6.01 7.29 -7.92
CA PRO A 80 -6.28 5.93 -8.39
C PRO A 80 -5.44 4.88 -7.65
N ARG A 81 -5.93 3.63 -7.59
CA ARG A 81 -5.20 2.50 -7.00
C ARG A 81 -3.81 2.36 -7.61
N CYS A 82 -2.81 2.21 -6.77
CA CYS A 82 -1.42 2.07 -7.18
C CYS A 82 -0.91 0.65 -6.95
N LYS A 83 -0.08 0.15 -7.85
CA LYS A 83 0.65 -1.11 -7.73
C LYS A 83 2.14 -0.88 -7.99
N ILE A 84 2.97 -1.31 -7.06
CA ILE A 84 4.43 -1.33 -7.18
C ILE A 84 4.83 -2.78 -7.47
N GLU A 85 5.46 -3.02 -8.60
CA GLU A 85 5.95 -4.34 -9.03
C GLU A 85 7.46 -4.41 -8.79
N PHE A 86 7.96 -5.58 -8.36
CA PHE A 86 9.35 -5.79 -7.98
C PHE A 86 9.99 -6.87 -8.83
N GLU A 87 11.29 -6.76 -9.05
CA GLU A 87 12.02 -7.74 -9.87
C GLU A 87 12.35 -9.03 -9.08
N SER A 88 12.46 -8.92 -7.76
CA SER A 88 12.76 -10.06 -6.87
C SER A 88 12.04 -9.99 -5.53
N GLU A 89 12.02 -11.12 -4.82
CA GLU A 89 11.48 -11.24 -3.47
C GLU A 89 12.28 -10.45 -2.44
N GLU A 90 13.60 -10.32 -2.63
CA GLU A 90 14.48 -9.52 -1.79
C GLU A 90 14.15 -8.04 -1.91
N GLU A 91 14.00 -7.52 -3.14
CA GLU A 91 13.59 -6.13 -3.37
C GLU A 91 12.23 -5.88 -2.72
N PHE A 92 11.23 -6.71 -3.04
CA PHE A 92 9.92 -6.65 -2.40
C PHE A 92 10.01 -6.59 -0.87
N SER A 93 10.84 -7.45 -0.26
CA SER A 93 10.99 -7.53 1.20
C SER A 93 11.56 -6.25 1.79
N ILE A 94 12.52 -5.60 1.11
CA ILE A 94 13.06 -4.30 1.55
C ILE A 94 11.95 -3.25 1.60
N TYR A 95 11.14 -3.15 0.55
CA TYR A 95 10.07 -2.16 0.47
C TYR A 95 8.96 -2.44 1.48
N ARG A 96 8.57 -3.70 1.64
CA ARG A 96 7.57 -4.12 2.64
C ARG A 96 8.05 -3.80 4.05
N ASN A 97 9.30 -4.12 4.39
CA ASN A 97 9.85 -3.86 5.72
C ASN A 97 9.88 -2.36 6.03
N LYS A 98 10.24 -1.51 5.05
CA LYS A 98 10.20 -0.05 5.25
C LYS A 98 8.80 0.46 5.61
N ILE A 99 7.75 -0.07 4.98
CA ILE A 99 6.36 0.28 5.33
C ILE A 99 6.04 -0.17 6.76
N ASP A 100 6.41 -1.41 7.11
CA ASP A 100 6.20 -1.99 8.44
C ASP A 100 6.97 -1.21 9.54
N ASP A 101 8.19 -0.74 9.25
CA ASP A 101 9.04 0.04 10.18
C ASP A 101 8.39 1.38 10.60
N PHE A 102 7.52 1.95 9.76
CA PHE A 102 6.73 3.14 10.09
C PHE A 102 5.38 2.83 10.75
N GLY A 103 5.12 1.56 11.10
CA GLY A 103 3.92 1.11 11.79
C GLY A 103 2.69 0.95 10.90
N TRP A 104 2.87 1.00 9.59
CA TRP A 104 1.83 0.70 8.60
C TRP A 104 1.86 -0.79 8.25
N THR A 105 0.76 -1.33 7.72
CA THR A 105 0.68 -2.74 7.36
C THR A 105 0.12 -2.95 5.97
N THR A 106 0.39 -4.12 5.40
CA THR A 106 -0.17 -4.59 4.14
C THR A 106 -0.82 -5.96 4.36
N LEU A 107 -1.98 -6.20 3.75
CA LEU A 107 -2.64 -7.50 3.78
C LEU A 107 -1.92 -8.47 2.84
N ASP A 108 -1.56 -9.63 3.36
CA ASP A 108 -0.96 -10.70 2.58
C ASP A 108 -2.01 -11.44 1.76
N LEU A 109 -1.76 -11.60 0.45
CA LEU A 109 -2.61 -12.34 -0.48
C LEU A 109 -2.00 -13.68 -0.91
N SER A 110 -0.78 -13.98 -0.46
CA SER A 110 -0.09 -15.23 -0.75
C SER A 110 -0.44 -16.38 0.20
#